data_AF-K2R736-F1
#
_entry.id   AF-K2R736-F1
#
_cell.length_a   1.000
_cell.length_b   1.000
_cell.length_c   1.000
_cell.angle_alpha   90.00
_cell.angle_beta   90.00
_cell.angle_gamma   90.00
#
_symmetry.space_group_name_H-M   'P 1'
#
loop_
_entity.id
_entity.type
_entity.pdbx_description
1 polymer ?
#
loop_
_entity_poly.entity_id
_entity_poly.type
_entity_poly.pdbx_seq_one_letter_code
_entity_poly.pdbx_strand_id
1 'polypeptide(L)'
;MVSKTEQKFLDVALEIFAEKGYKGATTRLIAQKAGFSELTLFRKFKTKENLFNKVLTQNVAKVKEDLAKSLADNVSDSPNVFFKNLNN
;
A
#
# COMPACT_ATOMS: atom_id res chain seq x y z
N MET A 1 11.10 3.44 -10.80
CA MET A 1 11.19 3.17 -9.35
C MET A 1 10.71 4.40 -8.58
N VAL A 2 9.89 4.20 -7.54
CA VAL A 2 9.40 5.28 -6.65
C VAL A 2 10.57 5.82 -5.83
N SER A 3 10.75 7.15 -5.79
CA SER A 3 11.83 7.76 -4.99
C SER A 3 11.59 7.58 -3.48
N LYS A 4 12.66 7.54 -2.65
CA LYS A 4 12.52 7.47 -1.18
C LYS A 4 11.58 8.55 -0.61
N THR A 5 11.67 9.77 -1.15
CA THR A 5 10.77 10.88 -0.79
C THR A 5 9.32 10.60 -1.15
N GLU A 6 9.06 10.06 -2.34
CA GLU A 6 7.72 9.72 -2.78
C GLU A 6 7.13 8.59 -1.95
N GLN A 7 7.92 7.56 -1.61
CA GLN A 7 7.48 6.49 -0.72
C GLN A 7 7.07 7.03 0.65
N LYS A 8 7.87 7.93 1.25
CA LYS A 8 7.55 8.53 2.54
C LYS A 8 6.25 9.35 2.53
N PHE A 9 5.96 10.05 1.42
CA PHE A 9 4.66 10.69 1.26
C PHE A 9 3.51 9.68 1.16
N LEU A 10 3.70 8.58 0.43
CA LEU A 10 2.66 7.58 0.22
C LEU A 10 2.32 6.83 1.52
N ASP A 11 3.32 6.51 2.33
CA ASP A 11 3.13 5.85 3.63
C ASP A 11 2.37 6.77 4.60
N VAL A 12 2.82 8.02 4.76
CA VAL A 12 2.16 9.02 5.63
C VAL A 12 0.77 9.39 5.13
N ALA A 13 0.59 9.49 3.81
CA ALA A 13 -0.71 9.78 3.22
C ALA A 13 -1.70 8.65 3.50
N LEU A 14 -1.28 7.39 3.38
CA LEU A 14 -2.11 6.23 3.71
C LEU A 14 -2.63 6.31 5.15
N GLU A 15 -1.74 6.53 6.12
CA GLU A 15 -2.12 6.67 7.53
C GLU A 15 -3.14 7.80 7.74
N ILE A 16 -2.85 8.99 7.21
CA ILE A 16 -3.72 10.15 7.40
C ILE A 16 -5.07 9.96 6.69
N PHE A 17 -5.09 9.39 5.48
CA PHE A 17 -6.34 9.11 4.77
C PHE A 17 -7.18 8.07 5.50
N ALA A 18 -6.56 7.04 6.10
CA ALA A 18 -7.26 6.04 6.90
C ALA A 18 -7.84 6.63 8.19
N GLU A 19 -7.09 7.50 8.88
CA GLU A 19 -7.52 8.11 10.15
C GLU A 19 -8.55 9.23 9.98
N LYS A 20 -8.40 10.08 8.95
CA LYS A 20 -9.15 11.34 8.82
C LYS A 20 -10.10 11.37 7.62
N GLY A 21 -10.12 10.31 6.83
CA GLY A 21 -10.82 10.25 5.56
C GLY A 21 -10.28 11.24 4.53
N TYR A 22 -10.85 11.21 3.32
CA TYR A 22 -10.39 12.08 2.24
C TYR A 22 -10.53 13.56 2.59
N LYS A 23 -11.66 14.01 3.16
CA LYS A 23 -11.88 15.43 3.46
C LYS A 23 -10.92 15.98 4.52
N GLY A 24 -10.70 15.24 5.62
CA GLY A 24 -9.86 15.67 6.75
C GLY A 24 -8.34 15.58 6.49
N ALA A 25 -7.92 14.79 5.50
CA ALA A 25 -6.52 14.67 5.10
C ALA A 25 -6.08 15.87 4.25
N THR A 26 -5.37 16.84 4.84
CA THR A 26 -4.82 17.99 4.10
C THR A 26 -3.42 17.70 3.57
N THR A 27 -3.09 18.22 2.39
CA THR A 27 -1.75 18.11 1.79
C THR A 27 -0.66 18.72 2.67
N ARG A 28 -0.99 19.81 3.37
CA ARG A 28 -0.11 20.43 4.37
C ARG A 28 0.23 19.49 5.54
N LEU A 29 -0.78 18.83 6.11
CA LEU A 29 -0.57 17.87 7.21
C LEU A 29 0.26 16.67 6.75
N ILE A 30 -0.05 16.13 5.57
CA ILE A 30 0.69 15.00 4.98
C ILE A 30 2.15 15.40 4.77
N ALA A 31 2.41 16.59 4.21
CA ALA A 31 3.77 17.03 3.96
C ALA A 31 4.55 17.26 5.25
N GLN A 32 3.93 17.89 6.24
CA GLN A 32 4.51 18.10 7.56
C GLN A 32 4.88 16.78 8.24
N LYS A 33 3.94 15.81 8.31
CA LYS A 33 4.23 14.49 8.89
C LYS A 33 5.31 13.72 8.12
N ALA A 34 5.36 13.87 6.78
CA ALA A 34 6.41 13.27 5.96
C ALA A 34 7.79 13.93 6.12
N GLY A 35 7.86 15.10 6.76
CA GLY A 35 9.11 15.86 6.97
C GLY A 35 9.54 16.68 5.75
N PHE A 36 8.60 17.09 4.90
CA PHE A 36 8.88 17.87 3.69
C PHE A 36 7.96 19.09 3.57
N SER A 37 8.32 20.03 2.70
CA SER A 37 7.44 21.14 2.35
C SER A 37 6.23 20.67 1.55
N GLU A 38 5.11 21.38 1.67
CA GLU A 38 3.92 21.14 0.85
C GLU A 38 4.21 21.38 -0.65
N LEU A 39 5.12 22.30 -0.98
CA LEU A 39 5.60 22.50 -2.36
C LEU A 39 6.29 21.24 -2.90
N THR A 40 7.06 20.52 -2.09
CA THR A 40 7.70 19.25 -2.49
C THR A 40 6.66 18.18 -2.81
N LEU A 41 5.56 18.13 -2.03
CA LEU A 41 4.43 17.25 -2.31
C LEU A 41 3.78 17.62 -3.64
N PHE A 42 3.46 18.90 -3.85
CA PHE A 42 2.83 19.36 -5.10
C PHE A 42 3.71 19.14 -6.32
N ARG A 43 5.05 19.28 -6.21
CA ARG A 43 5.97 18.94 -7.31
C ARG A 43 5.82 17.50 -7.78
N LYS A 44 5.61 16.56 -6.84
CA LYS A 44 5.46 15.13 -7.11
C LYS A 44 4.07 14.74 -7.58
N PHE A 45 3.04 15.16 -6.86
CA PHE A 45 1.68 14.63 -7.06
C PHE A 45 0.74 15.60 -7.77
N LYS A 46 1.07 16.90 -7.85
CA LYS A 46 0.26 17.98 -8.44
C LYS A 46 -1.05 18.29 -7.72
N THR A 47 -1.80 17.28 -7.29
CA THR A 47 -3.09 17.43 -6.60
C THR A 47 -3.21 16.40 -5.47
N LYS A 48 -4.12 16.68 -4.52
CA LYS A 48 -4.50 15.74 -3.46
C LYS A 48 -5.16 14.47 -4.02
N GLU A 49 -5.95 14.62 -5.07
CA GLU A 49 -6.60 13.50 -5.75
C GLU A 49 -5.58 12.55 -6.37
N ASN A 50 -4.56 13.06 -7.05
CA ASN A 50 -3.48 12.25 -7.62
C ASN A 50 -2.71 11.50 -6.53
N LEU A 51 -2.42 12.16 -5.40
CA LEU A 51 -1.80 11.51 -4.25
C LEU A 51 -2.70 10.37 -3.72
N PHE A 52 -4.00 10.63 -3.54
CA PHE A 52 -4.96 9.65 -3.06
C PHE A 52 -5.06 8.44 -4.01
N ASN A 53 -5.22 8.69 -5.32
CA ASN A 53 -5.26 7.64 -6.33
C ASN A 53 -3.98 6.80 -6.32
N LYS A 54 -2.82 7.44 -6.19
CA LYS A 54 -1.52 6.75 -6.11
C LYS A 54 -1.44 5.85 -4.87
N VAL A 55 -1.90 6.33 -3.72
CA VAL A 55 -1.99 5.53 -2.48
C VAL A 55 -2.87 4.31 -2.72
N LEU A 56 -4.05 4.46 -3.30
CA LEU A 56 -4.95 3.33 -3.59
C LEU A 56 -4.29 2.32 -4.53
N THR A 57 -3.75 2.77 -5.67
CA THR A 57 -3.13 1.87 -6.66
C THR A 57 -1.95 1.08 -6.07
N GLN A 58 -1.10 1.72 -5.25
CA GLN A 58 0.04 1.04 -4.65
C GLN A 58 -0.38 0.00 -3.61
N ASN A 59 -1.39 0.30 -2.80
CA ASN A 59 -1.84 -0.63 -1.76
C ASN A 59 -2.65 -1.80 -2.32
N VAL A 60 -3.45 -1.58 -3.37
CA VAL A 60 -4.13 -2.68 -4.08
C VAL A 60 -3.10 -3.64 -4.69
N ALA A 61 -2.00 -3.13 -5.25
CA ALA A 61 -0.93 -3.98 -5.78
C ALA A 61 -0.28 -4.84 -4.68
N LYS A 62 0.01 -4.26 -3.50
CA LYS A 62 0.56 -5.00 -2.34
C LYS A 62 -0.39 -6.08 -1.86
N VAL A 63 -1.68 -5.75 -1.67
CA VAL A 63 -2.70 -6.73 -1.23
C VAL A 63 -2.82 -7.89 -2.21
N LYS A 64 -2.79 -7.61 -3.52
CA LYS A 64 -2.81 -8.68 -4.55
C LYS A 64 -1.58 -9.58 -4.46
N GLU A 65 -0.41 -9.00 -4.23
CA GLU A 65 0.84 -9.75 -4.10
C GLU A 65 0.84 -10.62 -2.83
N ASP A 66 0.42 -10.07 -1.70
CA ASP A 66 0.34 -10.78 -0.41
C ASP A 66 -0.70 -11.91 -0.47
N LEU A 67 -1.84 -11.66 -1.12
CA LEU A 67 -2.85 -12.69 -1.37
C LEU A 67 -2.31 -13.80 -2.27
N ALA A 68 -1.62 -13.46 -3.35
CA ALA A 68 -1.03 -14.45 -4.27
C ALA A 68 0.00 -15.34 -3.58
N LYS A 69 0.86 -14.75 -2.73
CA LYS A 69 1.83 -15.51 -1.89
C LYS A 69 1.11 -16.44 -0.92
N SER A 70 0.13 -15.91 -0.19
CA SER A 70 -0.64 -16.70 0.77
C SER A 70 -1.35 -17.88 0.11
N LEU A 71 -1.91 -17.70 -1.09
CA LEU A 71 -2.53 -18.80 -1.83
C LEU A 71 -1.49 -19.82 -2.32
N ALA A 72 -0.33 -19.36 -2.84
CA ALA A 72 0.73 -20.26 -3.32
C ALA A 72 1.31 -21.13 -2.20
N ASP A 73 1.45 -20.59 -0.99
CA ASP A 73 1.98 -21.31 0.17
C ASP A 73 1.03 -22.40 0.70
N ASN A 74 -0.28 -22.32 0.37
CA ASN A 74 -1.29 -23.29 0.79
C ASN A 74 -1.58 -24.41 -0.25
N VAL A 75 -0.85 -24.46 -1.38
CA VAL A 75 -1.00 -25.54 -2.40
C VAL A 75 0.03 -26.67 -2.20
N SER A 76 0.77 -26.71 -1.09
CA SER A 76 1.84 -27.70 -0.92
C SER A 76 1.39 -29.14 -0.65
N ASP A 77 0.12 -29.37 -0.31
CA ASP A 77 -0.39 -30.73 -0.22
C ASP A 77 -0.84 -31.19 -1.61
N SER A 78 0.13 -31.66 -2.40
CA SER A 78 -0.17 -32.48 -3.58
C SER A 78 -1.18 -33.57 -3.17
N PRO A 79 -2.23 -33.86 -3.95
CA PRO A 79 -3.22 -34.88 -3.60
C PRO A 79 -2.58 -36.21 -3.16
N ASN A 80 -1.43 -36.56 -3.74
CA ASN A 80 -0.68 -37.76 -3.38
C ASN A 80 -0.11 -37.76 -1.95
N VAL A 81 0.19 -36.60 -1.37
CA VAL A 81 0.62 -36.48 0.05
C VAL A 81 -0.56 -36.69 0.98
N PHE A 82 -1.73 -36.14 0.63
CA PHE A 82 -2.98 -36.34 1.38
C PHE A 82 -3.42 -37.80 1.41
N PHE A 83 -3.42 -38.50 0.26
CA PHE A 83 -3.82 -39.90 0.19
C PHE A 83 -2.86 -40.87 0.90
N LYS A 84 -1.57 -40.52 1.02
CA LYS A 84 -0.60 -41.35 1.72
C LYS A 84 -0.81 -41.37 3.23
N ASN A 85 -1.39 -40.30 3.80
CA ASN A 85 -1.62 -40.18 5.24
C ASN A 85 -2.95 -40.82 5.71
N LEU A 86 -3.82 -41.26 4.81
CA LEU A 86 -5.10 -41.93 5.12
C LEU A 86 -5.00 -43.46 5.23
N ASN A 87 -3.85 -44.04 4.87
CA ASN A 87 -3.62 -45.49 4.87
C ASN A 87 -2.67 -45.96 6.00
N ASN A 88 -2.55 -45.18 7.09
CA ASN A 88 -1.85 -45.60 8.31
C ASN A 88 -2.83 -45.71 9.48
#